data_AF-A0A179BRB5-F1
#
_entry.id   AF-A0A179BRB5-F1
#
_cell.length_a   1.000
_cell.length_b   1.000
_cell.length_c   1.000
_cell.angle_alpha   90.00
_cell.angle_beta   90.00
_cell.angle_gamma   90.00
#
_symmetry.space_group_name_H-M   'P 1'
#
loop_
_entity.id
_entity.type
_entity.pdbx_description
1 polymer ?
#
loop_
_entity_poly.entity_id
_entity_poly.type
_entity_poly.pdbx_seq_one_letter_code
_entity_poly.pdbx_strand_id
1 'polypeptide(L)'
;MRAKTNQSDMNICAAESLKKSDAEMNKVYKEIEARLKDDADTTKLLVATQKAWIAFRDAECNFQSSTVQGGTAYPFVNSSCHDGLTQSRTEALKVYLKCNDGDLDCPVPGTN
;
A
#
# COMPACT_ATOMS: atom_id res chain seq x y z
N MET A 1 -20.02 29.25 4.43
CA MET A 1 -18.88 29.69 3.57
C MET A 1 -18.30 28.45 2.91
N ARG A 2 -18.30 28.34 1.57
CA ARG A 2 -17.59 27.25 0.89
C ARG A 2 -16.09 27.55 1.01
N ALA A 3 -15.35 26.74 1.75
CA ALA A 3 -13.89 26.83 1.70
C ALA A 3 -13.48 26.64 0.23
N LYS A 4 -12.84 27.66 -0.36
CA LYS A 4 -12.18 27.48 -1.66
C LYS A 4 -10.96 26.62 -1.39
N THR A 5 -11.10 25.30 -1.46
CA THR A 5 -9.94 24.42 -1.43
C THR A 5 -9.13 24.74 -2.68
N ASN A 6 -7.92 25.28 -2.48
CA ASN A 6 -7.03 25.57 -3.59
C ASN A 6 -6.23 24.30 -3.95
N GLN A 7 -5.62 24.26 -5.13
CA GLN A 7 -4.89 23.06 -5.57
C GLN A 7 -3.72 22.68 -4.65
N SER A 8 -3.11 23.64 -3.97
CA SER A 8 -2.06 23.35 -2.98
C SER A 8 -2.63 22.57 -1.79
N ASP A 9 -3.76 22.99 -1.25
CA ASP A 9 -4.43 22.31 -0.14
C ASP A 9 -4.85 20.89 -0.55
N MET A 10 -5.40 20.72 -1.76
CA MET A 10 -5.75 19.39 -2.30
C MET A 10 -4.51 18.47 -2.41
N ASN A 11 -3.40 18.99 -2.92
CA ASN A 11 -2.14 18.25 -3.03
C ASN A 11 -1.62 17.81 -1.65
N ILE A 12 -1.68 18.70 -0.66
CA ILE A 12 -1.25 18.42 0.72
C ILE A 12 -2.12 17.33 1.33
N CYS A 13 -3.45 17.48 1.26
CA CYS A 13 -4.37 16.49 1.83
C CYS A 13 -4.18 15.10 1.20
N ALA A 14 -3.98 15.02 -0.13
CA ALA A 14 -3.74 13.74 -0.78
C ALA A 14 -2.42 13.09 -0.35
N ALA A 15 -1.35 13.89 -0.18
CA ALA A 15 -0.07 13.38 0.33
C ALA A 15 -0.16 12.91 1.79
N GLU A 16 -0.93 13.62 2.63
CA GLU A 16 -1.18 13.20 4.02
C GLU A 16 -2.00 11.90 4.11
N SER A 17 -3.02 11.74 3.26
CA SER A 17 -3.78 10.51 3.15
C SER A 17 -2.88 9.33 2.77
N LEU A 18 -2.08 9.49 1.70
CA LEU A 18 -1.10 8.48 1.30
C LEU A 18 -0.17 8.11 2.45
N LYS A 19 0.38 9.09 3.17
CA LYS A 19 1.28 8.83 4.30
C LYS A 19 0.61 7.99 5.39
N LYS A 20 -0.67 8.20 5.68
CA LYS A 20 -1.43 7.41 6.66
C LYS A 20 -1.61 5.97 6.15
N SER A 21 -1.99 5.80 4.89
CA SER A 21 -2.16 4.48 4.28
C SER A 21 -0.84 3.71 4.21
N ASP A 22 0.27 4.37 3.86
CA ASP A 22 1.60 3.74 3.85
C ASP A 22 2.03 3.30 5.26
N ALA A 23 1.71 4.09 6.30
CA ALA A 23 2.00 3.72 7.67
C ALA A 23 1.22 2.46 8.10
N GLU A 24 -0.07 2.38 7.75
CA GLU A 24 -0.90 1.21 8.05
C GLU A 24 -0.44 -0.03 7.27
N MET A 25 -0.18 0.10 5.97
CA MET A 25 0.34 -1.01 5.17
C MET A 25 1.64 -1.56 5.75
N ASN A 26 2.56 -0.68 6.15
CA ASN A 26 3.83 -1.08 6.76
C ASN A 26 3.65 -1.74 8.13
N LYS A 27 2.64 -1.32 8.91
CA LYS A 27 2.29 -1.97 10.18
C LYS A 27 1.82 -3.41 9.92
N VAL A 28 0.85 -3.61 9.03
CA VAL A 28 0.33 -4.94 8.67
C VAL A 28 1.44 -5.83 8.09
N TYR A 29 2.29 -5.27 7.23
CA TYR A 29 3.43 -5.98 6.66
C TYR A 29 4.38 -6.50 7.76
N LYS A 30 4.70 -5.68 8.77
CA LYS A 30 5.54 -6.09 9.91
C LYS A 30 4.89 -7.14 10.80
N GLU A 31 3.56 -7.10 10.95
CA GLU A 31 2.83 -8.16 11.68
C GLU A 31 2.96 -9.50 10.97
N ILE A 32 2.93 -9.52 9.63
CA ILE A 32 3.17 -10.74 8.84
C ILE A 32 4.63 -11.20 8.98
N GLU A 33 5.61 -10.30 8.84
CA GLU A 33 7.03 -10.65 9.03
C GLU A 33 7.28 -11.24 10.42
N ALA A 34 6.61 -10.74 11.46
CA ALA A 34 6.73 -11.29 12.81
C ALA A 34 6.22 -12.73 12.92
N ARG A 35 5.19 -13.11 12.15
CA ARG A 35 4.70 -14.51 12.08
C ARG A 35 5.64 -15.41 11.29
N LEU A 36 6.40 -14.85 10.35
CA LEU A 36 7.38 -15.57 9.53
C LEU A 36 8.80 -15.56 10.11
N LYS A 37 9.00 -15.05 11.34
CA LYS A 37 10.34 -14.84 11.94
C LYS A 37 11.24 -16.09 11.95
N ASP A 38 10.63 -17.28 12.00
CA ASP A 38 11.33 -18.57 12.05
C ASP A 38 11.39 -19.26 10.66
N ASP A 39 10.82 -18.64 9.62
CA ASP A 39 10.84 -19.08 8.23
C ASP A 39 11.47 -18.00 7.31
N ALA A 40 12.79 -18.07 7.20
CA ALA A 40 13.57 -17.11 6.43
C ALA A 40 13.30 -17.18 4.92
N ASP A 41 12.94 -18.34 4.38
CA ASP A 41 12.73 -18.49 2.94
C ASP A 41 11.38 -17.93 2.51
N THR A 42 10.32 -18.18 3.28
CA THR A 42 9.02 -17.54 3.06
C THR A 42 9.08 -16.03 3.32
N THR A 43 9.86 -15.58 4.31
CA THR A 43 10.10 -14.14 4.52
C THR A 43 10.73 -13.47 3.30
N LYS A 44 11.72 -14.10 2.65
CA LYS A 44 12.32 -13.57 1.40
C LYS A 44 11.29 -13.44 0.28
N LEU A 45 10.36 -14.39 0.16
CA LEU A 45 9.28 -14.33 -0.83
C LEU A 45 8.31 -13.17 -0.55
N LEU A 46 7.95 -12.93 0.72
CA LEU A 46 7.14 -11.79 1.12
C LEU A 46 7.82 -10.46 0.74
N VAL A 47 9.11 -10.31 1.09
CA VAL A 47 9.90 -9.12 0.76
C VAL A 47 9.96 -8.89 -0.76
N ALA A 48 10.24 -9.95 -1.53
CA ALA A 48 10.30 -9.87 -2.99
C ALA A 48 8.95 -9.46 -3.59
N THR A 49 7.85 -10.05 -3.11
CA THR A 49 6.49 -9.73 -3.54
C THR A 49 6.13 -8.28 -3.22
N GLN A 50 6.49 -7.79 -2.03
CA GLN A 50 6.21 -6.42 -1.64
C GLN A 50 7.00 -5.41 -2.48
N LYS A 51 8.27 -5.69 -2.79
CA LYS A 51 9.08 -4.87 -3.70
C LYS A 51 8.50 -4.84 -5.12
N ALA A 52 8.09 -5.98 -5.64
CA ALA A 52 7.44 -6.07 -6.96
C ALA A 52 6.13 -5.28 -6.99
N TRP A 53 5.34 -5.35 -5.92
CA TRP A 53 4.11 -4.57 -5.78
C TRP A 53 4.38 -3.05 -5.73
N ILE A 54 5.42 -2.59 -5.04
CA ILE A 54 5.82 -1.18 -5.04
C ILE A 54 6.15 -0.71 -6.46
N ALA A 55 6.94 -1.51 -7.20
CA ALA A 55 7.27 -1.19 -8.59
C ALA A 55 6.02 -1.13 -9.49
N PHE A 56 5.08 -2.06 -9.30
CA PHE A 56 3.78 -2.03 -9.98
C PHE A 56 2.99 -0.76 -9.64
N ARG A 57 2.84 -0.42 -8.35
CA ARG A 57 2.10 0.77 -7.90
C ARG A 57 2.66 2.03 -8.54
N ASP A 58 3.97 2.19 -8.48
CA ASP A 58 4.63 3.39 -8.99
C ASP A 58 4.48 3.47 -10.53
N ALA A 59 4.58 2.35 -11.25
CA ALA A 59 4.35 2.31 -12.70
C ALA A 59 2.89 2.63 -13.07
N GLU A 60 1.92 2.03 -12.37
CA GLU A 60 0.49 2.25 -12.58
C GLU A 60 0.11 3.71 -12.31
N CYS A 61 0.61 4.30 -11.22
CA CYS A 61 0.27 5.68 -10.90
C CYS A 61 0.94 6.71 -11.79
N ASN A 62 2.15 6.43 -12.29
CA ASN A 62 2.74 7.22 -13.36
C ASN A 62 1.90 7.17 -14.64
N PHE A 63 1.36 5.99 -15.00
CA PHE A 63 0.47 5.86 -16.16
C PHE A 63 -0.87 6.58 -15.95
N GLN A 64 -1.55 6.37 -14.82
CA GLN A 64 -2.84 7.02 -14.54
C GLN A 64 -2.75 8.54 -14.47
N SER A 65 -1.65 9.08 -13.94
CA SER A 65 -1.42 10.53 -13.83
C SER A 65 -0.86 11.17 -15.10
N SER A 66 -0.56 10.39 -16.15
CA SER A 66 0.07 10.87 -17.39
C SER A 66 -0.72 11.99 -18.08
N THR A 67 -2.05 11.94 -18.06
CA THR A 67 -2.92 12.94 -18.70
C THR A 67 -2.85 14.34 -18.07
N VAL A 68 -2.39 14.42 -16.81
CA VAL A 68 -2.26 15.67 -16.05
C VAL A 68 -0.80 16.04 -15.79
N GLN A 69 0.15 15.32 -16.39
CA GLN A 69 1.58 15.51 -16.19
C GLN A 69 2.02 16.95 -16.52
N GLY A 70 2.83 17.55 -15.64
CA GLY A 70 3.27 18.95 -15.75
C GLY A 70 2.24 19.98 -15.30
N GLY A 71 0.99 19.57 -15.03
CA GLY A 71 -0.07 20.43 -14.49
C GLY A 71 -0.08 20.48 -12.96
N THR A 72 -0.77 21.48 -12.41
CA THR A 72 -0.91 21.67 -10.95
C THR A 72 -1.74 20.59 -10.26
N ALA A 73 -2.53 19.82 -11.02
CA ALA A 73 -3.31 18.69 -10.54
C ALA A 73 -2.51 17.38 -10.45
N TYR A 74 -1.32 17.30 -11.07
CA TYR A 74 -0.50 16.09 -11.08
C TYR A 74 -0.21 15.54 -9.68
N PRO A 75 0.24 16.33 -8.69
CA PRO A 75 0.57 15.79 -7.37
C PRO A 75 -0.65 15.20 -6.65
N PHE A 76 -1.82 15.82 -6.81
CA PHE A 76 -3.09 15.31 -6.29
C PHE A 76 -3.43 13.96 -6.93
N VAL A 77 -3.51 13.89 -8.27
CA VAL A 77 -3.89 12.66 -8.98
C VAL A 77 -2.91 11.52 -8.69
N ASN A 78 -1.60 11.79 -8.72
CA ASN A 78 -0.59 10.78 -8.42
C ASN A 78 -0.69 10.29 -6.97
N SER A 79 -0.78 11.20 -5.99
CA SER A 79 -0.88 10.81 -4.58
C SER A 79 -2.17 10.04 -4.28
N SER A 80 -3.29 10.42 -4.89
CA SER A 80 -4.56 9.70 -4.75
C SER A 80 -4.51 8.29 -5.35
N CYS A 81 -3.82 8.10 -6.48
CA CYS A 81 -3.59 6.76 -7.03
C CYS A 81 -2.76 5.90 -6.07
N HIS A 82 -1.64 6.44 -5.58
CA HIS A 82 -0.79 5.74 -4.63
C HIS A 82 -1.58 5.34 -3.37
N ASP A 83 -2.40 6.25 -2.85
CA ASP A 83 -3.23 6.04 -1.66
C ASP A 83 -4.21 4.88 -1.87
N GLY A 84 -4.98 4.91 -2.96
CA GLY A 84 -5.96 3.85 -3.27
C GLY A 84 -5.33 2.46 -3.45
N LEU A 85 -4.19 2.38 -4.13
CA LEU A 85 -3.47 1.12 -4.29
C LEU A 85 -2.85 0.64 -2.97
N THR A 86 -2.28 1.54 -2.16
CA THR A 86 -1.75 1.20 -0.83
C THR A 86 -2.86 0.68 0.10
N GLN A 87 -4.05 1.29 0.09
CA GLN A 87 -5.22 0.79 0.85
C GLN A 87 -5.62 -0.61 0.38
N SER A 88 -5.71 -0.83 -0.92
CA SER A 88 -6.05 -2.14 -1.50
C SER A 88 -5.03 -3.21 -1.11
N ARG A 89 -3.73 -2.86 -1.13
CA ARG A 89 -2.66 -3.77 -0.70
C ARG A 89 -2.73 -4.08 0.78
N THR A 90 -3.09 -3.10 1.61
CA THR A 90 -3.27 -3.28 3.05
C THR A 90 -4.34 -4.33 3.32
N GLU A 91 -5.48 -4.26 2.63
CA GLU A 91 -6.54 -5.26 2.78
C GLU A 91 -6.11 -6.65 2.27
N ALA A 92 -5.37 -6.71 1.15
CA ALA A 92 -4.79 -7.97 0.67
C ALA A 92 -3.81 -8.59 1.69
N LEU A 93 -2.99 -7.78 2.36
CA LEU A 93 -2.07 -8.26 3.40
C LEU A 93 -2.83 -8.72 4.66
N LYS A 94 -3.91 -8.03 5.05
CA LYS A 94 -4.74 -8.43 6.20
C LYS A 94 -5.41 -9.79 6.02
N VAL A 95 -5.59 -10.27 4.79
CA VAL A 95 -6.06 -11.65 4.54
C VAL A 95 -5.08 -12.66 5.15
N TYR A 96 -3.77 -12.45 4.99
CA TYR A 96 -2.76 -13.34 5.56
C TYR A 96 -2.72 -13.36 7.09
N LEU A 97 -3.23 -12.31 7.74
CA LEU A 97 -3.32 -12.27 9.20
C LEU A 97 -4.48 -13.12 9.75
N LYS A 98 -5.39 -13.60 8.88
CA LYS A 98 -6.55 -14.42 9.26
C LYS A 98 -6.33 -15.92 9.05
N CYS A 99 -5.12 -16.32 8.68
CA CYS A 99 -4.80 -17.71 8.41
C CYS A 99 -4.84 -18.55 9.67
N ASN A 100 -5.22 -19.82 9.50
CA ASN A 100 -5.25 -20.84 10.53
C ASN A 100 -4.24 -21.94 10.22
N ASP A 101 -3.90 -22.73 11.24
CA ASP A 101 -2.99 -23.85 11.05
C ASP A 101 -3.60 -24.90 10.13
N GLY A 102 -2.86 -25.24 9.06
CA GLY A 102 -3.29 -26.23 8.05
C GLY A 102 -3.95 -25.64 6.81
N ASP A 103 -4.12 -24.32 6.72
CA ASP A 103 -4.62 -23.64 5.52
C ASP A 103 -3.59 -23.76 4.38
N LEU A 104 -3.85 -24.66 3.42
CA LEU A 104 -2.94 -24.92 2.29
C LEU A 104 -2.81 -23.74 1.32
N ASP A 105 -3.78 -22.83 1.33
CA ASP A 105 -3.84 -21.62 0.52
C ASP A 105 -3.26 -20.38 1.23
N CYS A 106 -2.80 -20.52 2.49
CA CYS A 106 -2.15 -19.44 3.20
C CYS A 106 -0.65 -19.63 3.42
N PRO A 107 0.19 -18.67 2.99
CA PRO A 107 1.64 -18.73 3.19
C PRO A 107 2.11 -18.30 4.59
N VAL A 108 1.21 -17.91 5.49
CA VAL A 108 1.55 -17.35 6.82
C VAL A 108 1.01 -18.26 7.92
N PRO A 109 1.82 -18.60 8.93
CA PRO A 109 1.36 -19.40 10.06
C PRO A 109 0.14 -18.81 10.78
N GLY A 110 -0.69 -19.68 11.33
CA GLY A 110 -1.84 -19.27 12.11
C GLY A 110 -1.47 -18.55 13.40
N THR A 111 -2.44 -17.88 14.01
CA THR A 111 -2.28 -17.41 15.39
C THR A 111 -2.63 -18.55 16.33
N ASN A 112 -1.64 -19.05 17.07
CA ASN A 112 -1.85 -19.93 18.23
C ASN A 112 -2.79 -19.29 19.27
#